data_AF-A0A964ZP79-F1
#
_entry.id   AF-A0A964ZP79-F1
#
_cell.length_a   1.000
_cell.length_b   1.000
_cell.length_c   1.000
_cell.angle_alpha   90.00
_cell.angle_beta   90.00
_cell.angle_gamma   90.00
#
_symmetry.space_group_name_H-M   'P 1'
#
loop_
_entity.id
_entity.type
_entity.pdbx_description
1 polymer ?
#
loop_
_entity_poly.entity_id
_entity_poly.type
_entity_poly.pdbx_seq_one_letter_code
_entity_poly.pdbx_strand_id
1 'polypeptide(L)' 'MGLPAALIFSVFYFIPFLANLRYSLTKWDRITEPEFVGLRNFVNLLTNDDLFYKVLGNNL' A
#
# COMPACT_ATOMS: atom_id res chain seq x y z
N MET A 1 -8.10 26.25 -17.26
CA MET A 1 -6.83 25.75 -17.83
C MET A 1 -6.25 24.54 -17.09
N GLY A 2 -6.48 24.35 -15.77
CA GLY A 2 -5.93 23.21 -15.02
C GLY A 2 -6.74 21.89 -15.03
N LEU A 3 -8.02 21.92 -15.46
CA LEU A 3 -8.91 20.75 -15.45
C LEU A 3 -8.37 19.54 -16.24
N PRO A 4 -7.79 19.69 -17.45
CA PRO A 4 -7.23 18.55 -18.18
C PRO A 4 -6.06 17.89 -17.45
N ALA A 5 -5.18 18.68 -16.84
CA ALA A 5 -4.04 18.16 -16.06
C ALA A 5 -4.51 17.43 -14.79
N ALA A 6 -5.52 17.98 -14.11
CA ALA A 6 -6.12 17.34 -12.93
C ALA A 6 -6.76 16.00 -13.28
N LEU A 7 -7.48 15.90 -14.41
CA LEU A 7 -8.07 14.65 -14.88
C LEU A 7 -7.02 13.57 -15.15
N ILE A 8 -5.94 13.92 -15.86
CA ILE A 8 -4.85 12.98 -16.14
C ILE A 8 -4.19 12.53 -14.83
N PHE A 9 -3.89 13.46 -13.92
CA PHE A 9 -3.34 13.12 -12.62
C PHE A 9 -4.27 12.19 -11.82
N SER A 10 -5.57 12.45 -11.80
CA SER A 10 -6.51 11.61 -11.08
C SER A 10 -6.58 10.19 -11.63
N VAL A 11 -6.64 10.03 -12.95
CA VAL A 11 -6.76 8.71 -13.59
C VAL A 11 -5.49 7.90 -13.46
N PHE A 12 -4.33 8.51 -13.74
CA PHE A 12 -3.07 7.77 -13.82
C PHE A 12 -2.28 7.72 -12.52
N TYR A 13 -2.62 8.58 -11.55
CA TYR A 13 -1.88 8.67 -10.27
C TYR A 13 -2.81 8.42 -9.08
N PHE A 14 -3.88 9.19 -8.94
CA PHE A 14 -4.70 9.16 -7.74
C PHE A 14 -5.52 7.87 -7.60
N ILE A 15 -6.14 7.41 -8.69
CA ILE A 15 -6.90 6.15 -8.71
C ILE A 15 -6.00 4.94 -8.40
N PRO A 16 -4.85 4.72 -9.08
CA PRO A 16 -3.96 3.61 -8.74
C PRO A 16 -3.36 3.75 -7.34
N PHE A 17 -3.12 4.97 -6.86
CA PHE A 17 -2.73 5.20 -5.47
C PHE A 17 -3.78 4.69 -4.48
N LEU A 18 -5.06 5.05 -4.66
CA LEU A 18 -6.15 4.56 -3.80
C LEU A 18 -6.32 3.04 -3.89
N ALA A 19 -6.15 2.45 -5.07
CA ALA A 19 -6.16 1.00 -5.23
C ALA A 19 -5.04 0.33 -4.41
N ASN A 20 -3.82 0.86 -4.49
CA ASN A 20 -2.69 0.38 -3.68
C ASN A 20 -2.92 0.57 -2.18
N LEU A 21 -3.54 1.68 -1.76
CA LEU A 21 -3.92 1.89 -0.37
C LEU A 21 -4.94 0.86 0.11
N ARG A 22 -5.91 0.47 -0.73
CA ARG A 22 -6.83 -0.62 -0.41
C ARG A 22 -6.10 -1.97 -0.33
N TYR A 23 -5.15 -2.21 -1.23
CA TYR A 23 -4.36 -3.45 -1.20
C TYR A 23 -3.45 -3.54 0.03
N SER A 24 -2.90 -2.44 0.56
CA SER A 24 -2.09 -2.50 1.78
C SER A 24 -2.88 -2.94 3.02
N LEU A 25 -4.19 -2.64 3.04
CA LEU A 25 -5.15 -3.09 4.05
C LEU A 25 -5.66 -4.52 3.83
N THR A 26 -5.20 -5.17 2.76
CA THR A 26 -5.64 -6.50 2.33
C THR A 26 -4.47 -7.47 2.46
N LYS A 27 -4.72 -8.65 3.02
CA LYS A 27 -3.74 -9.75 2.97
C LYS A 27 -3.93 -10.45 1.64
N TRP A 28 -2.93 -10.32 0.78
CA TRP A 28 -2.98 -10.94 -0.54
C TRP A 28 -1.57 -11.38 -0.97
N ASP A 29 -1.41 -12.67 -1.21
CA ASP A 29 -0.16 -13.29 -1.64
C ASP A 29 -0.09 -13.47 -3.17
N ARG A 30 -1.03 -12.86 -3.91
CA ARG A 30 -1.24 -12.97 -5.37
C ARG A 30 -1.65 -14.36 -5.87
N ILE A 31 -1.75 -15.35 -4.98
CA ILE A 31 -2.15 -16.73 -5.32
C ILE A 31 -3.57 -16.98 -4.82
N THR A 32 -3.88 -16.55 -3.59
CA THR A 32 -5.21 -16.69 -2.99
C THR A 32 -6.09 -15.48 -3.30
N GLU A 33 -7.38 -15.60 -2.97
CA GLU A 33 -8.27 -14.45 -3.00
C GLU A 33 -7.83 -13.40 -1.96
N PRO A 34 -7.91 -12.11 -2.31
CA PRO A 34 -7.55 -11.02 -1.39
C PRO A 34 -8.49 -10.95 -0.19
N GLU A 35 -7.96 -11.08 1.03
CA GLU A 35 -8.72 -10.95 2.28
C GLU A 35 -8.55 -9.55 2.87
N PHE A 36 -9.64 -8.81 3.11
CA PHE A 36 -9.55 -7.51 3.78
C PHE A 36 -9.27 -7.70 5.27
N VAL A 37 -8.10 -7.29 5.74
CA VAL A 37 -7.65 -7.48 7.12
C VAL A 37 -7.47 -6.15 7.88
N GLY A 38 -7.84 -5.03 7.27
CA GLY A 38 -7.71 -3.69 7.83
C GLY A 38 -6.24 -3.35 8.16
N LEU A 39 -6.01 -2.82 9.36
CA LEU A 39 -4.67 -2.41 9.81
C LEU A 39 -3.80 -3.56 10.35
N ARG A 40 -4.30 -4.80 10.35
CA ARG A 40 -3.58 -5.95 10.90
C ARG A 40 -2.21 -6.16 10.25
N ASN A 41 -2.10 -5.92 8.95
CA ASN A 41 -0.82 -5.99 8.23
C ASN A 41 0.20 -4.97 8.76
N PHE A 42 -0.24 -3.74 9.00
CA PHE A 42 0.63 -2.67 9.52
C PHE A 42 1.06 -2.94 10.96
N VAL A 43 0.13 -3.40 11.81
CA VAL A 43 0.48 -3.79 13.19
C VAL A 43 1.52 -4.90 13.17
N ASN A 44 1.31 -5.96 12.39
CA ASN A 44 2.27 -7.06 12.29
C ASN A 44 3.64 -6.61 11.81
N LEU A 45 3.70 -5.74 10.79
CA LEU A 45 4.95 -5.18 10.26
C LEU A 45 5.71 -4.36 11.32
N LEU A 46 4.99 -3.61 12.16
CA LEU A 46 5.59 -2.74 13.18
C LEU A 46 5.87 -3.45 14.51
N THR A 47 5.22 -4.57 14.82
CA THR A 47 5.39 -5.21 16.14
C THR A 47 6.07 -6.57 16.09
N ASN A 48 6.00 -7.28 14.96
CA ASN A 48 6.43 -8.68 14.87
C ASN A 48 7.47 -8.93 13.76
N ASP A 49 7.91 -7.91 13.02
CA ASP A 49 8.83 -8.06 11.90
C ASP A 49 10.20 -7.43 12.23
N ASP A 50 11.10 -8.23 12.81
CA ASP A 50 12.48 -7.82 13.10
C ASP A 50 13.28 -7.55 11.82
N LEU A 51 12.93 -8.22 10.72
CA LEU A 51 13.57 -8.03 9.41
C LEU A 51 13.22 -6.66 8.85
N PHE A 52 11.98 -6.20 9.02
CA PHE A 52 11.55 -4.87 8.62
C PHE A 52 12.44 -3.79 9.23
N TYR A 53 12.71 -3.83 10.53
CA TYR A 53 13.59 -2.86 11.21
C TYR A 53 15.04 -2.95 10.74
N LYS A 54 15.55 -4.15 10.52
CA LYS A 54 16.90 -4.36 10.01
C LYS A 54 17.08 -3.78 8.61
N VAL A 55 16.11 -4.01 7.73
CA VAL A 55 16.13 -3.47 6.36
C VAL A 55 15.95 -1.96 6.36
N LEU A 56 15.06 -1.43 7.20
CA LEU A 56 14.85 0.01 7.35
C LEU A 56 16.14 0.72 7.77
N GLY A 57 16.85 0.21 8.77
CA GLY A 57 18.13 0.78 9.22
C GLY A 57 19.26 0.71 8.19
N ASN A 58 19.22 -0.26 7.27
CA ASN A 58 20.22 -0.37 6.19
C ASN A 58 19.96 0.59 5.01
N ASN A 59 18.73 1.10 4.85
CA ASN A 59 18.32 1.95 3.73
C ASN A 59 18.18 3.43 4.10
N LEU A 60 18.43 3.79 5.36
CA LEU A 60 18.50 5.18 5.86
C LEU A 60 19.96 5.63 5.90
#